data_AF-A0A7D9LVY8-F1
#
_entry.id   AF-A0A7D9LVY8-F1
#
_cell.length_a   1.000
_cell.length_b   1.000
_cell.length_c   1.000
_cell.angle_alpha   90.00
_cell.angle_beta   90.00
_cell.angle_gamma   90.00
#
_symmetry.space_group_name_H-M   'P 1'
#
loop_
_entity.id
_entity.type
_entity.pdbx_description
1 polymer ?
#
loop_
_entity_poly.entity_id
_entity_poly.type
_entity_poly.pdbx_seq_one_letter_code
_entity_poly.pdbx_strand_id
1 'polypeptide(L)'
;MAQSKKKRTSGMFDFDNMLSKFEEEKRNLNTVRERLKAVNKVDLVRLMSDACMLMEDEALQLLAAKLSIEGLLNLRNAVQHVPKNIPRVVNGVSLRSTFMFTTFKSLPSQHMGIKNMSMEDFQTYVKFVETYCPIFLSEKKECDNLWKLTQAQHLPYNTFLTPPVARCVQCQKDLTVRNNPSKAKLFTLEGPIPCTKITLECRCCAYVYGICNYSDESGSRFYPSTYNIELIEVSNVTYFDAKLYKWFPSL
;
A
#
# COMPACT_ATOMS: atom_id res chain seq x y z
N MET A 1 11.24 -63.18 54.88
CA MET A 1 10.13 -63.72 54.07
C MET A 1 9.02 -62.67 53.96
N ALA A 2 8.52 -62.47 52.74
CA ALA A 2 7.24 -61.89 52.33
C ALA A 2 6.83 -60.44 52.72
N GLN A 3 6.92 -59.58 51.69
CA GLN A 3 5.85 -58.72 51.13
C GLN A 3 5.18 -57.67 52.03
N SER A 4 5.39 -56.39 51.69
CA SER A 4 4.29 -55.41 51.61
C SER A 4 4.73 -54.11 50.91
N LYS A 5 3.97 -53.79 49.86
CA LYS A 5 3.74 -52.45 49.28
C LYS A 5 4.82 -51.84 48.37
N LYS A 6 4.98 -52.44 47.19
CA LYS A 6 5.14 -51.64 45.96
C LYS A 6 3.85 -50.84 45.72
N LYS A 7 3.79 -49.58 46.14
CA LYS A 7 2.80 -48.62 45.63
C LYS A 7 3.18 -48.31 44.19
N ARG A 8 2.49 -48.96 43.24
CA ARG A 8 2.41 -48.55 41.84
C ARG A 8 1.80 -47.15 41.80
N THR A 9 2.61 -46.12 41.61
CA THR A 9 2.15 -44.88 40.98
C THR A 9 2.05 -45.15 39.48
N SER A 10 1.00 -45.86 39.09
CA SER A 10 0.51 -45.86 37.73
C SER A 10 -0.21 -44.53 37.54
N GLY A 11 0.52 -43.51 37.09
CA GLY A 11 -0.09 -42.36 36.43
C GLY A 11 -0.81 -42.91 35.19
N MET A 12 -2.08 -43.24 35.36
CA MET A 12 -2.94 -43.72 34.29
C MET A 12 -3.08 -42.53 33.33
N PHE A 13 -2.43 -42.63 32.18
CA PHE A 13 -2.76 -41.78 31.03
C PHE A 13 -4.24 -42.04 30.73
N ASP A 14 -5.09 -41.09 31.11
CA ASP A 14 -6.53 -41.12 30.86
C ASP A 14 -6.79 -40.78 29.39
N PHE A 15 -6.65 -41.83 28.57
CA PHE A 15 -6.74 -41.76 27.12
C PHE A 15 -8.12 -41.29 26.67
N ASP A 16 -9.19 -41.64 27.39
CA ASP A 16 -10.56 -41.25 27.08
C ASP A 16 -10.78 -39.75 27.30
N ASN A 17 -10.20 -39.19 28.37
CA ASN A 17 -10.23 -37.76 28.61
C ASN A 17 -9.40 -36.98 27.57
N MET A 18 -8.24 -37.51 27.17
CA MET A 18 -7.47 -36.94 26.05
C MET A 18 -8.25 -37.00 24.72
N LEU A 19 -8.94 -38.10 24.43
CA LEU A 19 -9.77 -38.24 23.22
C LEU A 19 -10.91 -37.22 23.21
N SER A 20 -11.61 -37.07 24.35
CA SER A 20 -12.73 -36.13 24.47
C SER A 20 -12.30 -34.68 24.26
N LYS A 21 -11.14 -34.28 24.80
CA LYS A 21 -10.53 -32.95 24.56
C LYS A 21 -10.16 -32.76 23.10
N PHE A 22 -9.58 -33.78 22.47
CA PHE A 22 -9.23 -33.72 21.05
C PHE A 22 -10.47 -33.57 20.15
N GLU A 23 -11.57 -34.26 20.46
CA GLU A 23 -12.84 -34.13 19.75
C GLU A 23 -13.50 -32.76 19.97
N GLU A 24 -13.40 -32.20 21.17
CA GLU A 24 -13.83 -30.83 21.47
C GLU A 24 -13.01 -29.79 20.70
N GLU A 25 -11.68 -29.89 20.70
CA GLU A 25 -10.81 -29.03 19.90
C GLU A 25 -11.12 -29.10 18.40
N LYS A 26 -11.37 -30.31 17.88
CA LYS A 26 -11.77 -30.50 16.48
C LYS A 26 -13.11 -29.84 16.16
N ARG A 27 -14.09 -29.91 17.06
CA ARG A 27 -15.39 -29.22 16.92
C ARG A 27 -15.23 -27.70 16.96
N ASN A 28 -14.39 -27.19 17.86
CA ASN A 28 -14.09 -25.76 17.95
C ASN A 28 -13.41 -25.25 16.67
N LEU A 29 -12.42 -25.99 16.15
CA LEU A 29 -11.76 -25.66 14.88
C LEU A 29 -12.73 -25.65 13.69
N ASN A 30 -13.64 -26.60 13.60
CA ASN A 30 -14.66 -26.62 12.56
C ASN A 30 -15.60 -25.42 12.66
N THR A 31 -16.01 -25.04 13.87
CA THR A 31 -16.84 -23.86 14.12
C THR A 31 -16.14 -22.58 13.69
N VAL A 32 -14.84 -22.43 14.02
CA VAL A 32 -14.03 -21.30 13.58
C VAL A 32 -13.93 -21.24 12.06
N ARG A 33 -13.72 -22.38 11.39
CA ARG A 33 -13.67 -22.45 9.91
C ARG A 33 -14.98 -22.03 9.26
N GLU A 34 -16.13 -22.46 9.79
CA GLU A 34 -17.43 -22.06 9.25
C GLU A 34 -17.69 -20.57 9.42
N ARG A 35 -17.36 -20.00 10.59
CA ARG A 35 -17.46 -18.55 10.81
C ARG A 35 -16.54 -17.77 9.86
N LEU A 36 -15.33 -18.25 9.63
CA LEU A 36 -14.38 -17.61 8.70
C LEU A 36 -14.87 -17.67 7.25
N LYS A 37 -15.53 -18.76 6.83
CA LYS A 37 -16.21 -18.83 5.52
C LYS A 37 -17.34 -17.80 5.41
N ALA A 38 -18.12 -17.61 6.48
CA ALA A 38 -19.19 -16.61 6.48
C ALA A 38 -18.62 -15.18 6.35
N VAL A 39 -17.56 -14.87 7.09
CA VAL A 39 -16.84 -13.58 6.99
C VAL A 39 -16.30 -13.35 5.58
N ASN A 40 -15.72 -14.38 4.95
CA ASN A 40 -15.18 -14.25 3.60
C ASN A 40 -16.28 -13.93 2.55
N LYS A 41 -17.54 -14.30 2.80
CA LYS A 41 -18.69 -14.02 1.93
C LYS A 41 -19.29 -12.62 2.11
N VAL A 42 -18.85 -11.85 3.11
CA VAL A 42 -19.35 -10.50 3.34
C VAL A 42 -19.05 -9.60 2.14
N ASP A 43 -20.05 -8.89 1.65
CA ASP A 43 -19.91 -7.94 0.55
C ASP A 43 -19.45 -6.57 1.09
N LEU A 44 -18.21 -6.19 0.75
CA LEU A 44 -17.62 -4.92 1.19
C LEU A 44 -18.29 -3.71 0.53
N VAL A 45 -18.78 -3.85 -0.71
CA VAL A 45 -19.44 -2.76 -1.44
C VAL A 45 -20.74 -2.41 -0.76
N ARG A 46 -21.51 -3.43 -0.38
CA ARG A 46 -22.75 -3.26 0.38
C ARG A 46 -22.49 -2.65 1.75
N LEU A 47 -21.50 -3.13 2.50
CA LEU A 47 -21.13 -2.55 3.80
C LEU A 47 -20.78 -1.06 3.72
N MET A 48 -20.01 -0.66 2.70
CA MET A 48 -19.68 0.75 2.47
C MET A 48 -20.90 1.60 2.08
N SER A 49 -21.88 0.99 1.40
CA SER A 49 -23.09 1.68 0.92
C SER A 49 -24.12 1.88 2.03
N ASP A 50 -24.22 0.91 2.95
CA ASP A 50 -25.14 0.93 4.09
C ASP A 50 -24.66 1.84 5.24
N ALA A 51 -23.56 2.57 5.05
CA ALA A 51 -22.93 3.47 6.03
C ALA A 51 -22.70 2.80 7.40
N CYS A 52 -22.39 1.50 7.40
CA CYS A 52 -22.10 0.77 8.61
C CYS A 52 -20.88 1.38 9.34
N MET A 53 -21.06 1.65 10.63
CA MET A 53 -19.97 2.07 11.52
C MET A 53 -19.18 0.83 11.92
N LEU A 54 -18.07 0.59 11.21
CA LEU A 54 -17.10 -0.46 11.54
C LEU A 54 -15.93 0.17 12.28
N MET A 55 -15.49 -0.48 13.35
CA MET A 55 -14.23 -0.15 14.00
C MET A 55 -13.06 -0.60 13.13
N GLU A 56 -11.90 0.05 13.28
CA GLU A 56 -10.74 -0.24 12.44
C GLU A 56 -10.25 -1.69 12.60
N ASP A 57 -10.27 -2.24 13.80
CA ASP A 57 -9.90 -3.63 14.09
C ASP A 57 -10.86 -4.63 13.42
N GLU A 58 -12.16 -4.36 13.42
CA GLU A 58 -13.16 -5.15 12.70
C GLU A 58 -12.91 -5.11 11.18
N ALA A 59 -12.66 -3.91 10.64
CA ALA A 59 -12.33 -3.71 9.23
C ALA A 59 -11.06 -4.47 8.82
N LEU A 60 -10.01 -4.44 9.65
CA LEU A 60 -8.77 -5.17 9.42
C LEU A 60 -8.99 -6.70 9.48
N GLN A 61 -9.82 -7.19 10.41
CA GLN A 61 -10.16 -8.61 10.48
C GLN A 61 -10.92 -9.07 9.23
N LEU A 62 -11.88 -8.27 8.74
CA LEU A 62 -12.60 -8.55 7.49
C LEU A 62 -11.64 -8.62 6.30
N LEU A 63 -10.73 -7.67 6.17
CA LEU A 63 -9.74 -7.66 5.09
C LEU A 63 -8.76 -8.82 5.21
N ALA A 64 -8.27 -9.13 6.42
CA ALA A 64 -7.35 -10.26 6.66
C ALA A 64 -8.02 -11.60 6.33
N ALA A 65 -9.32 -11.74 6.58
CA ALA A 65 -10.07 -12.94 6.18
C ALA A 65 -10.18 -13.10 4.66
N LYS A 66 -10.23 -12.00 3.90
CA LYS A 66 -10.32 -11.99 2.44
C LYS A 66 -8.98 -12.10 1.74
N LEU A 67 -7.96 -11.42 2.28
CA LEU A 67 -6.65 -11.24 1.65
C LEU A 67 -5.53 -12.03 2.31
N SER A 68 -5.77 -12.69 3.44
CA SER A 68 -4.73 -13.08 4.42
C SER A 68 -4.03 -11.86 5.05
N ILE A 69 -3.30 -12.10 6.15
CA ILE A 69 -2.50 -11.06 6.81
C ILE A 69 -1.40 -10.54 5.88
N GLU A 70 -0.73 -11.43 5.15
CA GLU A 70 0.31 -11.04 4.18
C GLU A 70 -0.26 -10.17 3.07
N GLY A 71 -1.41 -10.53 2.50
CA GLY A 71 -2.09 -9.72 1.51
C GLY A 71 -2.54 -8.36 2.04
N LEU A 72 -3.02 -8.29 3.28
CA LEU A 72 -3.38 -7.02 3.93
C LEU A 72 -2.15 -6.10 4.10
N LEU A 73 -1.00 -6.64 4.52
CA LEU A 73 0.25 -5.88 4.59
C LEU A 73 0.72 -5.42 3.21
N ASN A 74 0.59 -6.26 2.19
CA ASN A 74 0.90 -5.90 0.81
C ASN A 74 0.00 -4.77 0.29
N LEU A 75 -1.29 -4.79 0.65
CA LEU A 75 -2.25 -3.74 0.31
C LEU A 75 -1.85 -2.42 0.99
N ARG A 76 -1.54 -2.45 2.28
CA ARG A 76 -1.02 -1.28 3.02
C ARG A 76 0.21 -0.68 2.34
N ASN A 77 1.20 -1.52 2.08
CA ASN A 77 2.44 -1.09 1.44
C ASN A 77 2.17 -0.41 0.10
N ALA A 78 1.31 -1.01 -0.75
CA ALA A 78 0.94 -0.40 -2.02
C ALA A 78 0.25 0.97 -1.87
N VAL A 79 -0.71 1.08 -0.95
CA VAL A 79 -1.48 2.32 -0.72
C VAL A 79 -0.62 3.44 -0.15
N GLN A 80 0.29 3.11 0.78
CA GLN A 80 1.20 4.08 1.41
C GLN A 80 2.32 4.51 0.46
N HIS A 81 2.80 3.59 -0.37
CA HIS A 81 3.92 3.81 -1.26
C HIS A 81 3.59 4.70 -2.45
N VAL A 82 2.38 4.54 -3.03
CA VAL A 82 1.97 5.31 -4.21
C VAL A 82 1.33 6.64 -3.79
N PRO A 83 1.92 7.80 -4.17
CA PRO A 83 1.43 9.11 -3.74
C PRO A 83 -0.02 9.43 -4.11
N LYS A 84 -0.75 10.09 -3.20
CA LYS A 84 -2.18 10.44 -3.36
C LYS A 84 -2.47 11.53 -4.40
N ASN A 85 -1.48 12.35 -4.71
CA ASN A 85 -1.50 13.43 -5.71
C ASN A 85 -1.37 12.92 -7.16
N ILE A 86 -1.08 11.64 -7.38
CA ILE A 86 -1.15 11.04 -8.71
C ILE A 86 -2.62 11.02 -9.15
N PRO A 87 -2.97 11.58 -10.33
CA PRO A 87 -4.34 11.69 -10.77
C PRO A 87 -5.09 10.37 -10.77
N ARG A 88 -6.38 10.47 -10.43
CA ARG A 88 -7.25 9.32 -10.26
C ARG A 88 -7.73 8.69 -11.56
N VAL A 89 -7.60 9.29 -12.75
CA VAL A 89 -8.13 8.67 -14.00
C VAL A 89 -7.34 9.12 -15.24
N VAL A 90 -6.90 8.16 -16.05
CA VAL A 90 -6.45 8.32 -17.44
C VAL A 90 -7.23 7.27 -18.26
N ASN A 91 -8.02 7.69 -19.25
CA ASN A 91 -8.82 6.78 -20.10
C ASN A 91 -9.73 5.81 -19.32
N GLY A 92 -10.36 6.28 -18.24
CA GLY A 92 -11.22 5.46 -17.37
C GLY A 92 -10.45 4.59 -16.35
N VAL A 93 -9.12 4.53 -16.41
CA VAL A 93 -8.29 3.75 -15.48
C VAL A 93 -7.45 4.67 -14.62
N SER A 94 -7.51 4.50 -13.30
CA SER A 94 -6.66 5.27 -12.39
C SER A 94 -5.20 4.90 -12.50
N LEU A 95 -4.34 5.84 -12.89
CA LEU A 95 -2.89 5.61 -12.92
C LEU A 95 -2.36 5.25 -11.53
N ARG A 96 -2.88 5.92 -10.49
CA ARG A 96 -2.59 5.58 -9.09
C ARG A 96 -2.98 4.13 -8.80
N SER A 97 -4.20 3.70 -9.16
CA SER A 97 -4.62 2.30 -8.94
C SER A 97 -3.77 1.30 -9.71
N THR A 98 -3.35 1.62 -10.94
CA THR A 98 -2.43 0.75 -11.70
C THR A 98 -1.10 0.57 -10.99
N PHE A 99 -0.49 1.66 -10.49
CA PHE A 99 0.75 1.55 -9.72
C PHE A 99 0.57 0.80 -8.41
N MET A 100 -0.52 1.04 -7.68
CA MET A 100 -0.82 0.33 -6.44
C MET A 100 -1.02 -1.17 -6.72
N PHE A 101 -1.77 -1.52 -7.76
CA PHE A 101 -2.05 -2.90 -8.12
C PHE A 101 -0.81 -3.67 -8.55
N THR A 102 0.05 -3.05 -9.37
CA THR A 102 1.34 -3.64 -9.76
C THR A 102 2.24 -3.84 -8.55
N THR A 103 2.29 -2.85 -7.63
CA THR A 103 3.05 -2.96 -6.38
C THR A 103 2.50 -4.12 -5.54
N PHE A 104 1.19 -4.17 -5.33
CA PHE A 104 0.50 -5.21 -4.56
C PHE A 104 0.77 -6.62 -5.09
N LYS A 105 0.66 -6.84 -6.41
CA LYS A 105 0.88 -8.16 -7.03
C LYS A 105 2.33 -8.61 -7.06
N SER A 106 3.27 -7.67 -7.03
CA SER A 106 4.70 -7.99 -7.07
C SER A 106 5.24 -8.55 -5.76
N LEU A 107 4.54 -8.30 -4.67
CA LEU A 107 4.93 -8.74 -3.36
C LEU A 107 4.65 -10.25 -3.25
N PRO A 108 5.62 -11.04 -2.75
CA PRO A 108 5.40 -12.46 -2.57
C PRO A 108 4.13 -12.64 -1.73
N SER A 109 3.20 -13.42 -2.26
CA SER A 109 2.07 -13.91 -1.51
C SER A 109 1.83 -15.36 -1.89
N GLN A 110 1.70 -16.22 -0.88
CA GLN A 110 1.45 -17.64 -1.09
C GLN A 110 -0.02 -17.92 -1.43
N HIS A 111 -0.89 -16.92 -1.31
CA HIS A 111 -2.33 -17.06 -1.52
C HIS A 111 -2.72 -16.99 -3.02
N MET A 112 -3.18 -18.11 -3.58
CA MET A 112 -3.68 -18.21 -4.98
C MET A 112 -4.76 -17.18 -5.32
N GLY A 113 -5.62 -16.81 -4.37
CA GLY A 113 -6.67 -15.80 -4.56
C GLY A 113 -6.16 -14.40 -4.89
N ILE A 114 -4.95 -14.04 -4.44
CA ILE A 114 -4.34 -12.72 -4.71
C ILE A 114 -3.82 -12.65 -6.16
N LYS A 115 -3.27 -13.75 -6.68
CA LYS A 115 -2.71 -13.79 -8.04
C LYS A 115 -3.77 -13.48 -9.11
N ASN A 116 -4.97 -14.01 -8.91
CA ASN A 116 -6.11 -13.88 -9.85
C ASN A 116 -7.03 -12.70 -9.54
N MET A 117 -6.68 -11.84 -8.58
CA MET A 117 -7.51 -10.67 -8.23
C MET A 117 -7.69 -9.72 -9.42
N SER A 118 -8.92 -9.25 -9.62
CA SER A 118 -9.27 -8.23 -10.61
C SER A 118 -8.89 -6.82 -10.13
N MET A 119 -8.81 -5.86 -11.06
CA MET A 119 -8.59 -4.45 -10.69
C MET A 119 -9.78 -3.87 -9.91
N GLU A 120 -11.01 -4.30 -10.20
CA GLU A 120 -12.23 -3.83 -9.53
C GLU A 120 -12.27 -4.29 -8.06
N ASP A 121 -11.94 -5.56 -7.81
CA ASP A 121 -11.82 -6.09 -6.45
C ASP A 121 -10.74 -5.34 -5.67
N PHE A 122 -9.59 -5.14 -6.31
CA PHE A 122 -8.49 -4.39 -5.71
C PHE A 122 -8.90 -2.97 -5.32
N GLN A 123 -9.57 -2.25 -6.22
CA GLN A 123 -10.06 -0.90 -5.93
C GLN A 123 -11.08 -0.89 -4.80
N THR A 124 -11.91 -1.93 -4.68
CA THR A 124 -12.82 -2.11 -3.55
C THR A 124 -12.05 -2.22 -2.24
N TYR A 125 -10.99 -3.03 -2.20
CA TYR A 125 -10.14 -3.15 -1.00
C TYR A 125 -9.39 -1.86 -0.67
N VAL A 126 -8.85 -1.17 -1.67
CA VAL A 126 -8.18 0.14 -1.48
C VAL A 126 -9.16 1.16 -0.90
N LYS A 127 -10.36 1.27 -1.47
CA LYS A 127 -11.40 2.19 -0.96
C LYS A 127 -11.78 1.84 0.47
N PHE A 128 -11.95 0.56 0.76
CA PHE A 128 -12.33 0.08 2.08
C PHE A 128 -11.27 0.42 3.13
N VAL A 129 -9.98 0.12 2.87
CA VAL A 129 -8.89 0.42 3.81
C VAL A 129 -8.66 1.92 3.99
N GLU A 130 -8.78 2.72 2.92
CA GLU A 130 -8.68 4.19 3.00
C GLU A 130 -9.83 4.81 3.81
N THR A 131 -10.99 4.15 3.87
CA THR A 131 -12.18 4.62 4.57
C THR A 131 -12.18 4.24 6.05
N TYR A 132 -11.87 2.97 6.37
CA TYR A 132 -12.05 2.42 7.71
C TYR A 132 -10.75 2.18 8.50
N CYS A 133 -9.59 2.22 7.86
CA CYS A 133 -8.31 1.90 8.51
C CYS A 133 -7.26 3.05 8.46
N PRO A 134 -7.59 4.27 8.91
CA PRO A 134 -6.67 5.40 8.82
C PRO A 134 -5.42 5.23 9.71
N ILE A 135 -5.52 4.60 10.88
CA ILE A 135 -4.38 4.44 11.80
C ILE A 135 -3.38 3.46 11.20
N PHE A 136 -3.86 2.33 10.69
CA PHE A 136 -3.08 1.33 10.00
C PHE A 136 -2.32 1.90 8.78
N LEU A 137 -2.91 2.89 8.09
CA LEU A 137 -2.27 3.59 6.97
C LEU A 137 -1.35 4.74 7.39
N SER A 138 -1.27 5.10 8.66
CA SER A 138 -0.43 6.22 9.14
C SER A 138 1.03 5.82 9.40
N GLU A 139 1.26 4.58 9.83
CA GLU A 139 2.57 4.05 10.14
C GLU A 139 3.34 3.68 8.86
N LYS A 140 4.38 4.43 8.49
CA LYS A 140 5.22 4.06 7.35
C LYS A 140 6.14 2.90 7.70
N LYS A 141 6.17 1.88 6.85
CA LYS A 141 7.18 0.81 6.89
C LYS A 141 7.83 0.69 5.53
N GLU A 142 9.15 0.52 5.51
CA GLU A 142 9.90 0.28 4.28
C GLU A 142 9.55 -1.09 3.68
N CYS A 143 9.59 -1.16 2.35
CA CYS A 143 9.25 -2.36 1.59
C CYS A 143 10.44 -2.78 0.74
N ASP A 144 11.22 -3.75 1.23
CA ASP A 144 12.45 -4.24 0.58
C ASP A 144 12.22 -4.82 -0.82
N ASN A 145 11.00 -5.26 -1.11
CA ASN A 145 10.65 -5.92 -2.36
C ASN A 145 10.51 -4.96 -3.57
N LEU A 146 10.54 -3.64 -3.35
CA LEU A 146 10.42 -2.66 -4.43
C LEU A 146 11.59 -2.72 -5.43
N TRP A 147 12.79 -3.10 -4.98
CA TRP A 147 13.95 -3.26 -5.87
C TRP A 147 13.76 -4.39 -6.88
N LYS A 148 13.20 -5.52 -6.45
CA LYS A 148 12.88 -6.64 -7.35
C LYS A 148 11.81 -6.24 -8.36
N LEU A 149 10.80 -5.49 -7.93
CA LEU A 149 9.77 -4.97 -8.82
C LEU A 149 10.37 -4.04 -9.89
N THR A 150 11.22 -3.12 -9.50
CA THR A 150 11.90 -2.20 -10.43
C THR A 150 12.73 -2.92 -11.48
N GLN A 151 13.39 -4.03 -11.13
CA GLN A 151 14.16 -4.82 -12.09
C GLN A 151 13.26 -5.56 -13.09
N ALA A 152 12.07 -5.98 -12.67
CA ALA A 152 11.14 -6.75 -13.50
C ALA A 152 10.24 -5.89 -14.39
N GLN A 153 10.10 -4.59 -14.10
CA GLN A 153 9.16 -3.70 -14.79
C GLN A 153 9.87 -2.65 -15.64
N HIS A 154 9.15 -2.12 -16.62
CA HIS A 154 9.68 -1.03 -17.46
C HIS A 154 9.87 0.27 -16.66
N LEU A 155 9.09 0.51 -15.62
CA LEU A 155 9.20 1.69 -14.76
C LEU A 155 9.76 1.33 -13.39
N PRO A 156 10.58 2.19 -12.77
CA PRO A 156 11.08 1.98 -11.42
C PRO A 156 10.03 2.32 -10.36
N TYR A 157 9.86 1.42 -9.40
CA TYR A 157 8.88 1.52 -8.32
C TYR A 157 9.55 1.84 -6.98
N ASN A 158 10.85 2.14 -6.90
CA ASN A 158 11.46 2.47 -5.60
C ASN A 158 10.97 3.80 -5.03
N THR A 159 10.67 4.78 -5.89
CA THR A 159 10.17 6.09 -5.46
C THR A 159 9.39 6.75 -6.60
N PHE A 160 8.34 7.50 -6.26
CA PHE A 160 7.55 8.29 -7.19
C PHE A 160 7.85 9.78 -7.01
N LEU A 161 8.30 10.42 -8.08
CA LEU A 161 8.54 11.86 -8.14
C LEU A 161 7.34 12.52 -8.84
N THR A 162 6.52 13.22 -8.07
CA THR A 162 5.26 13.79 -8.54
C THR A 162 5.05 15.19 -7.94
N PRO A 163 4.38 16.12 -8.64
CA PRO A 163 4.13 17.47 -8.14
C PRO A 163 3.37 17.44 -6.81
N PRO A 164 3.68 18.31 -5.83
CA PRO A 164 3.08 18.26 -4.49
C PRO A 164 1.59 18.63 -4.43
N VAL A 165 0.96 18.87 -5.58
CA VAL A 165 -0.44 19.29 -5.72
C VAL A 165 -1.24 18.27 -6.53
N ALA A 166 -2.49 18.03 -6.12
CA ALA A 166 -3.45 17.21 -6.86
C ALA A 166 -4.41 18.05 -7.73
N ARG A 167 -4.51 19.36 -7.44
CA ARG A 167 -5.42 20.31 -8.08
C ARG A 167 -4.65 21.53 -8.57
N CYS A 168 -5.18 22.14 -9.62
CA CYS A 168 -4.62 23.34 -10.22
C CYS A 168 -4.60 24.49 -9.21
N VAL A 169 -3.44 25.12 -9.01
CA VAL A 169 -3.32 26.25 -8.07
C VAL A 169 -4.16 27.46 -8.50
N GLN A 170 -4.41 27.60 -9.81
CA GLN A 170 -5.18 28.71 -10.38
C GLN A 170 -6.69 28.49 -10.35
N CYS A 171 -7.17 27.35 -10.84
CA CYS A 171 -8.61 27.10 -11.03
C CYS A 171 -9.20 25.99 -10.15
N GLN A 172 -8.37 25.37 -9.29
CA GLN A 172 -8.77 24.30 -8.36
C GLN A 172 -9.35 23.03 -9.00
N LYS A 173 -9.36 22.94 -10.34
CA LYS A 173 -9.74 21.72 -11.06
C LYS A 173 -8.66 20.65 -10.94
N ASP A 174 -9.09 19.39 -11.05
CA ASP A 174 -8.18 18.25 -10.97
C ASP A 174 -7.15 18.27 -12.10
N LEU A 175 -5.93 17.85 -11.77
CA LEU A 175 -4.84 17.76 -12.73
C LEU A 175 -4.86 16.42 -13.47
N THR A 176 -4.43 16.42 -14.72
CA THR A 176 -4.25 15.23 -15.53
C THR A 176 -2.77 14.96 -15.77
N VAL A 177 -2.42 13.73 -16.11
CA VAL A 177 -1.05 13.39 -16.51
C VAL A 177 -0.76 14.03 -17.87
N ARG A 178 0.33 14.82 -17.95
CA ARG A 178 0.73 15.50 -19.20
C ARG A 178 1.38 14.54 -20.19
N ASN A 179 2.38 13.80 -19.71
CA ASN A 179 3.17 12.85 -20.48
C ASN A 179 3.17 11.49 -19.78
N ASN A 180 3.43 10.42 -20.53
CA ASN A 180 3.63 9.10 -19.93
C ASN A 180 4.70 9.17 -18.81
N PRO A 181 4.48 8.46 -17.69
CA PRO A 181 5.47 8.40 -16.62
C PRO A 181 6.84 7.97 -17.16
N SER A 182 7.90 8.61 -16.67
CA SER A 182 9.26 8.43 -17.17
C SER A 182 10.22 8.00 -16.08
N LYS A 183 11.40 7.52 -16.47
CA LYS A 183 12.47 7.13 -15.56
C LYS A 183 13.25 8.35 -15.10
N ALA A 184 13.56 8.42 -13.81
CA ALA A 184 14.43 9.41 -13.20
C ALA A 184 15.35 8.74 -12.17
N LYS A 185 16.31 9.49 -11.65
CA LYS A 185 17.19 9.09 -10.54
C LYS A 185 17.13 10.14 -9.44
N LEU A 186 17.01 9.69 -8.20
CA LEU A 186 17.12 10.49 -6.99
C LEU A 186 18.42 10.12 -6.28
N PHE A 187 19.33 11.05 -6.07
CA PHE A 187 20.51 10.82 -5.24
C PHE A 187 20.18 11.22 -3.80
N THR A 188 20.38 10.26 -2.90
CA THR A 188 20.22 10.43 -1.46
C THR A 188 21.57 10.20 -0.77
N LEU A 189 21.62 10.38 0.56
CA LEU A 189 22.79 10.03 1.37
C LEU A 189 23.14 8.53 1.30
N GLU A 190 22.16 7.68 1.04
CA GLU A 190 22.32 6.21 0.91
C GLU A 190 22.71 5.79 -0.51
N GLY A 191 22.76 6.75 -1.44
CA GLY A 191 23.11 6.54 -2.84
C GLY A 191 21.95 6.79 -3.82
N PRO A 192 22.13 6.41 -5.09
CA PRO A 192 21.14 6.65 -6.14
C PRO A 192 19.97 5.68 -6.06
N ILE A 193 18.76 6.22 -6.05
CA ILE A 193 17.48 5.52 -6.06
C ILE A 193 16.79 5.74 -7.43
N PRO A 194 16.42 4.68 -8.16
CA PRO A 194 15.68 4.81 -9.40
C PRO A 194 14.22 5.21 -9.13
N CYS A 195 13.69 6.17 -9.89
CA CYS A 195 12.41 6.80 -9.60
C CYS A 195 11.49 6.89 -10.81
N THR A 196 10.18 6.80 -10.61
CA THR A 196 9.19 7.12 -11.63
C THR A 196 8.81 8.59 -11.52
N LYS A 197 9.09 9.38 -12.56
CA LYS A 197 8.71 10.79 -12.67
C LYS A 197 7.35 10.92 -13.34
N ILE A 198 6.48 11.73 -12.74
CA ILE A 198 5.15 12.05 -13.24
C ILE A 198 5.06 13.57 -13.35
N THR A 199 4.62 14.06 -14.50
CA THR A 199 4.30 15.48 -14.70
C THR A 199 2.81 15.64 -14.93
N LEU A 200 2.25 16.69 -14.34
CA LEU A 200 0.82 16.95 -14.40
C LEU A 200 0.53 18.21 -15.22
N GLU A 201 -0.70 18.34 -15.70
CA GLU A 201 -1.19 19.52 -16.38
C GLU A 201 -2.62 19.83 -15.96
N CYS A 202 -2.97 21.11 -16.00
CA CYS A 202 -4.35 21.54 -15.93
C CYS A 202 -4.88 21.79 -17.34
N ARG A 203 -5.82 20.96 -17.82
CA ARG A 203 -6.43 21.14 -19.15
C ARG A 203 -7.25 22.41 -19.31
N CYS A 204 -7.63 23.06 -18.21
CA CYS A 204 -8.41 24.31 -18.27
C CYS A 204 -7.54 25.56 -18.33
N CYS A 205 -6.35 25.54 -17.70
CA CYS A 205 -5.49 26.72 -17.59
C CYS A 205 -4.15 26.55 -18.30
N ALA A 206 -3.91 25.39 -18.94
CA ALA A 206 -2.66 25.00 -19.59
C ALA A 206 -1.41 25.04 -18.70
N TYR A 207 -1.55 25.20 -17.39
CA TYR A 207 -0.45 25.08 -16.44
C TYR A 207 0.11 23.68 -16.44
N VAL A 208 1.43 23.58 -16.49
CA VAL A 208 2.21 22.37 -16.35
C VAL A 208 2.82 22.34 -14.96
N TYR A 209 2.74 21.19 -14.30
CA TYR A 209 3.22 20.98 -12.95
C TYR A 209 4.35 19.95 -12.98
N GLY A 210 5.55 20.43 -12.64
CA GLY A 210 6.73 19.62 -12.33
C GLY A 210 6.86 19.39 -10.82
N ILE A 211 7.98 18.79 -10.41
CA ILE A 211 8.22 18.44 -9.01
C ILE A 211 8.53 19.69 -8.19
N CYS A 212 9.44 20.54 -8.67
CA CYS A 212 9.89 21.72 -7.92
C CYS A 212 9.16 23.00 -8.31
N ASN A 213 8.54 23.03 -9.51
CA ASN A 213 7.89 24.22 -10.05
C ASN A 213 6.65 23.86 -10.87
N TYR A 214 5.90 24.89 -11.23
CA TYR A 214 4.82 24.85 -12.20
C TYR A 214 4.95 26.04 -13.16
N SER A 215 4.51 25.88 -14.40
CA SER A 215 4.73 26.87 -15.45
C SER A 215 3.55 27.00 -16.39
N ASP A 216 3.39 28.18 -16.95
CA ASP A 216 2.52 28.48 -18.09
C ASP A 216 3.34 29.27 -19.15
N GLU A 217 2.66 29.91 -20.09
CA GLU A 217 3.29 30.74 -21.12
C GLU A 217 4.03 31.97 -20.55
N SER A 218 3.67 32.43 -19.35
CA SER A 218 4.32 33.58 -18.70
C SER A 218 5.59 33.21 -17.94
N GLY A 219 5.87 31.91 -17.78
CA GLY A 219 7.10 31.41 -17.18
C GLY A 219 6.87 30.45 -16.02
N SER A 220 7.98 30.08 -15.37
CA SER A 220 8.01 29.11 -14.27
C SER A 220 7.89 29.78 -12.91
N ARG A 221 7.17 29.14 -11.99
CA ARG A 221 6.92 29.58 -10.62
C ARG A 221 7.22 28.43 -9.67
N PHE A 222 7.86 28.76 -8.55
CA PHE A 222 8.08 27.78 -7.48
C PHE A 222 6.80 27.58 -6.67
N TYR A 223 6.65 26.38 -6.11
CA TYR A 223 5.60 26.14 -5.13
C TYR A 223 5.88 26.94 -3.85
N PRO A 224 4.82 27.38 -3.14
CA PRO A 224 4.96 27.95 -1.81
C PRO A 224 5.71 27.02 -0.85
N SER A 225 6.44 27.59 0.11
CA SER A 225 7.22 26.85 1.11
C SER A 225 6.38 25.90 1.98
N THR A 226 5.06 26.10 2.02
CA THR A 226 4.10 25.23 2.72
C THR A 226 4.08 23.79 2.19
N TYR A 227 4.51 23.54 0.95
CA TYR A 227 4.54 22.20 0.37
C TYR A 227 5.77 21.36 0.78
N ASN A 228 6.72 21.93 1.52
CA ASN A 228 7.96 21.29 1.99
C ASN A 228 8.60 20.34 0.96
N ILE A 229 9.06 20.89 -0.16
CA ILE A 229 9.70 20.10 -1.21
C ILE A 229 11.17 19.89 -0.82
N GLU A 230 11.49 18.71 -0.32
CA GLU A 230 12.86 18.33 0.10
C GLU A 230 13.70 17.77 -1.06
N LEU A 231 13.47 18.27 -2.28
CA LEU A 231 14.12 17.81 -3.50
C LEU A 231 14.66 18.98 -4.32
N ILE A 232 15.82 18.77 -4.94
CA ILE A 232 16.46 19.71 -5.86
C ILE A 232 16.50 19.06 -7.24
N GLU A 233 15.92 19.72 -8.24
CA GLU A 233 15.97 19.29 -9.64
C GLU A 233 17.30 19.73 -10.28
N VAL A 234 18.14 18.77 -10.64
CA VAL A 234 19.43 19.00 -11.30
C VAL A 234 19.27 18.94 -12.83
N SER A 235 18.44 18.02 -13.31
CA SER A 235 18.05 17.89 -14.71
C SER A 235 16.65 17.29 -14.81
N ASN A 236 16.09 17.19 -16.02
CA ASN A 236 14.75 16.65 -16.21
C ASN A 236 14.57 15.18 -15.73
N VAL A 237 15.66 14.46 -15.48
CA VAL A 237 15.67 13.05 -15.03
C VAL A 237 16.55 12.84 -13.79
N THR A 238 17.11 13.88 -13.20
CA THR A 238 18.03 13.78 -12.05
C THR A 238 17.64 14.74 -10.94
N TYR A 239 17.49 14.20 -9.73
CA TYR A 239 17.08 14.93 -8.54
C TYR A 239 18.01 14.59 -7.38
N PHE A 240 18.23 15.54 -6.48
CA PHE A 240 18.94 15.35 -5.22
C PHE A 240 17.98 15.53 -4.05
N ASP A 241 18.13 14.70 -3.02
CA ASP A 241 17.57 14.99 -1.70
C ASP A 241 18.23 16.27 -1.16
N ALA A 242 17.43 17.20 -0.64
CA ALA A 242 17.93 18.44 -0.07
C ALA A 242 18.96 18.21 1.05
N LYS A 243 18.89 17.09 1.77
CA LYS A 243 19.87 16.69 2.79
C LYS A 243 21.24 16.38 2.18
N LEU A 244 21.28 15.79 0.99
CA LEU A 244 22.54 15.53 0.27
C LEU A 244 23.20 16.85 -0.14
N TYR A 245 22.41 17.82 -0.61
CA TYR A 245 22.92 19.14 -0.98
C TYR A 245 23.43 19.94 0.23
N LYS A 246 22.74 19.88 1.37
CA LYS A 246 23.21 20.50 2.64
C LYS A 246 24.54 19.92 3.13
N TRP A 247 24.94 18.75 2.63
CA TRP A 247 26.20 18.09 2.97
C TRP A 247 27.35 18.45 2.02
N PHE A 248 27.06 18.97 0.83
CA PHE A 248 28.08 19.66 0.03
C PHE A 248 28.38 20.98 0.74
N PRO A 249 29.59 21.18 1.28
CA PRO A 249 29.93 22.47 1.85
C PRO A 249 29.83 23.50 0.72
N SER A 250 29.21 24.63 1.04
CA SER A 250 29.32 25.90 0.31
C SER A 250 30.63 25.99 -0.49
N LEU A 251 30.55 25.77 -1.79
CA LEU A 251 31.59 26.11 -2.76
C LEU A 251 31.45 27.57 -3.16
#